data_AF-A0A849H4M8-F1
#
_entry.id   AF-A0A849H4M8-F1
#
_cell.length_a   1.000
_cell.length_b   1.000
_cell.length_c   1.000
_cell.angle_alpha   90.00
_cell.angle_beta   90.00
_cell.angle_gamma   90.00
#
_symmetry.space_group_name_H-M   'P 1'
#
loop_
_entity.id
_entity.type
_entity.pdbx_description
1 polymer ?
#
loop_
_entity_poly.entity_id
_entity_poly.type
_entity_poly.pdbx_seq_one_letter_code
_entity_poly.pdbx_strand_id
1 'polypeptide(L)'
;MTVRFTATRPKVDGASTVQRVTTSVRAACAGAVGATRLQELANAAASERFDTWRSNNEESQATGASAPGEFTQRATVPVNVPGLTVIRFQDRTSLGGAVSDSSVRAVVLDNTTGEEITLDGMLAEMQRDGGPRWYFERELRRAVPSSGNPYASPELAQGLTREDISAWPTQKGLAVAVDQRRVFVGAAGIVTFTVPWSVLVGPGADMSFIPDAWGH
;
A
#
# COMPACT_ATOMS: atom_id res chain seq x y z
N MET A 1 11.65 -5.46 16.70
CA MET A 1 11.33 -6.46 15.67
C MET A 1 11.97 -6.01 14.36
N THR A 2 12.79 -6.82 13.70
CA THR A 2 13.43 -6.44 12.42
C THR A 2 12.96 -7.39 11.33
N VAL A 3 12.11 -6.89 10.42
CA VAL A 3 11.63 -7.67 9.27
C VAL A 3 12.60 -7.42 8.12
N ARG A 4 13.28 -8.48 7.65
CA ARG A 4 14.14 -8.41 6.46
C ARG A 4 13.45 -9.13 5.31
N PHE A 5 13.28 -8.43 4.21
CA PHE A 5 12.80 -9.03 2.97
C PHE A 5 14.01 -9.53 2.19
N THR A 6 14.00 -10.82 1.83
CA THR A 6 14.91 -11.34 0.83
C THR A 6 14.08 -11.66 -0.40
N ALA A 7 14.13 -10.80 -1.40
CA ALA A 7 13.62 -11.13 -2.72
C ALA A 7 14.65 -12.04 -3.39
N THR A 8 14.30 -13.31 -3.58
CA THR A 8 15.17 -14.25 -4.29
C THR A 8 14.84 -14.14 -5.77
N ARG A 9 15.80 -13.74 -6.61
CA ARG A 9 15.67 -13.81 -8.08
C ARG A 9 15.53 -15.28 -8.48
N PRO A 10 14.46 -15.70 -9.18
CA PRO A 10 14.48 -17.01 -9.80
C PRO A 10 15.33 -17.00 -11.06
N LYS A 11 15.82 -18.20 -11.39
CA LYS A 11 16.60 -18.50 -12.58
C LYS A 11 15.66 -18.74 -13.77
N VAL A 12 16.06 -18.26 -14.93
CA VAL A 12 15.31 -18.31 -16.20
C VAL A 12 15.71 -19.54 -17.00
N ASP A 13 14.74 -20.29 -17.52
CA ASP A 13 14.92 -21.19 -18.66
C ASP A 13 13.96 -20.74 -19.80
N GLY A 14 14.52 -20.33 -20.94
CA GLY A 14 13.81 -20.23 -22.23
C GLY A 14 13.03 -18.94 -22.57
N ALA A 15 13.60 -18.17 -23.50
CA ALA A 15 13.02 -17.33 -24.57
C ALA A 15 11.82 -16.36 -24.40
N SER A 16 11.12 -16.27 -23.27
CA SER A 16 10.12 -15.20 -23.07
C SER A 16 10.11 -14.75 -21.62
N THR A 17 10.51 -13.51 -21.40
CA THR A 17 10.91 -12.98 -20.08
C THR A 17 9.71 -12.81 -19.15
N VAL A 18 9.25 -13.90 -18.54
CA VAL A 18 8.32 -13.91 -17.40
C VAL A 18 9.11 -14.22 -16.15
N GLN A 19 9.34 -13.19 -15.32
CA GLN A 19 10.12 -13.30 -14.08
C GLN A 19 9.17 -13.54 -12.91
N ARG A 20 9.06 -14.78 -12.41
CA ARG A 20 8.34 -15.04 -11.15
C ARG A 20 9.02 -14.25 -10.03
N VAL A 21 8.29 -13.48 -9.22
CA VAL A 21 8.87 -12.83 -8.04
C VAL A 21 8.45 -13.61 -6.81
N THR A 22 9.40 -14.31 -6.17
CA THR A 22 9.15 -14.89 -4.84
C THR A 22 9.63 -13.88 -3.81
N THR A 23 8.69 -13.09 -3.29
CA THR A 23 8.93 -12.26 -2.12
C THR A 23 9.03 -13.19 -0.91
N SER A 24 10.23 -13.41 -0.36
CA SER A 24 10.34 -14.11 0.92
C SER A 24 10.46 -13.08 2.04
N VAL A 25 9.42 -12.99 2.88
CA VAL A 25 9.48 -12.24 4.12
C VAL A 25 10.18 -13.13 5.14
N ARG A 26 11.48 -12.93 5.36
CA ARG A 26 12.15 -13.48 6.55
C ARG A 26 12.02 -12.45 7.66
N ALA A 27 10.89 -12.49 8.34
CA ALA A 27 10.82 -11.86 9.65
C ALA A 27 11.91 -12.51 10.52
N ALA A 28 12.87 -11.75 11.05
CA ALA A 28 13.87 -12.26 12.01
C ALA A 28 13.19 -12.45 13.39
N CYS A 29 12.03 -13.10 13.37
CA CYS A 29 11.00 -13.06 14.41
C CYS A 29 10.36 -14.44 14.55
N ALA A 30 11.14 -15.51 14.36
CA ALA A 30 10.69 -16.86 14.69
C ALA A 30 10.36 -16.89 16.19
N GLY A 31 9.08 -16.68 16.53
CA GLY A 31 8.57 -16.56 17.90
C GLY A 31 7.68 -15.36 18.20
N ALA A 32 7.57 -14.34 17.32
CA ALA A 32 6.60 -13.26 17.52
C ALA A 32 5.20 -13.70 17.09
N VAL A 33 4.19 -13.38 17.91
CA VAL A 33 2.77 -13.57 17.55
C VAL A 33 2.50 -12.84 16.23
N GLY A 34 1.76 -13.49 15.32
CA GLY A 34 1.44 -12.94 14.01
C GLY A 34 2.57 -13.00 12.96
N ALA A 35 3.80 -13.43 13.26
CA ALA A 35 4.88 -13.45 12.26
C ALA A 35 4.61 -14.40 11.07
N THR A 36 4.06 -15.59 11.33
CA THR A 36 3.64 -16.53 10.28
C THR A 36 2.51 -15.93 9.44
N ARG A 37 1.51 -15.33 10.09
CA ARG A 37 0.37 -14.71 9.42
C ARG A 37 0.78 -13.50 8.58
N LEU A 38 1.68 -12.66 9.09
CA LEU A 38 2.32 -11.56 8.37
C LEU A 38 3.03 -12.05 7.11
N GLN A 39 3.77 -13.17 7.21
CA GLN A 39 4.43 -13.79 6.06
C GLN A 39 3.41 -14.34 5.05
N GLU A 40 2.35 -15.02 5.51
CA GLU A 40 1.27 -15.51 4.65
C GLU A 40 0.59 -14.37 3.88
N LEU A 41 0.17 -13.31 4.57
CA LEU A 41 -0.50 -12.17 3.95
C LEU A 41 0.41 -11.44 2.97
N ALA A 42 1.67 -11.25 3.34
CA ALA A 42 2.66 -10.64 2.45
C ALA A 42 2.90 -11.49 1.20
N ASN A 43 3.00 -12.82 1.34
CA ASN A 43 3.17 -13.74 0.21
C ASN A 43 1.91 -13.80 -0.66
N ALA A 44 0.72 -13.80 -0.06
CA ALA A 44 -0.55 -13.80 -0.77
C ALA A 44 -0.72 -12.52 -1.59
N ALA A 45 -0.49 -11.35 -0.98
CA ALA A 45 -0.55 -10.06 -1.67
C ALA A 45 0.47 -9.96 -2.82
N ALA A 46 1.70 -10.45 -2.61
CA ALA A 46 2.73 -10.50 -3.65
C ALA A 46 2.33 -11.42 -4.81
N SER A 47 1.81 -12.61 -4.51
CA SER A 47 1.40 -13.60 -5.50
C SER A 47 0.21 -13.13 -6.34
N GLU A 48 -0.81 -12.58 -5.68
CA GLU A 48 -2.00 -12.01 -6.33
C GLU A 48 -1.62 -10.93 -7.36
N ARG A 49 -0.72 -10.01 -6.99
CA ARG A 49 -0.27 -8.94 -7.90
C ARG A 49 0.54 -9.47 -9.07
N PHE A 50 1.45 -10.42 -8.81
CA PHE A 50 2.20 -11.06 -9.87
C PHE A 50 1.28 -11.81 -10.85
N ASP A 51 0.29 -12.54 -10.34
CA ASP A 51 -0.64 -13.31 -11.17
C ASP A 51 -1.53 -12.40 -12.02
N THR A 52 -2.00 -11.27 -11.46
CA THR A 52 -2.74 -10.26 -12.22
C THR A 52 -1.89 -9.64 -13.33
N TRP A 53 -0.66 -9.22 -13.02
CA TRP A 53 0.25 -8.69 -14.04
C TRP A 53 0.53 -9.73 -15.13
N ARG A 54 0.79 -10.98 -14.75
CA ARG A 54 1.09 -12.08 -15.68
C ARG A 54 -0.07 -12.30 -16.65
N SER A 55 -1.30 -12.37 -16.13
CA SER A 55 -2.50 -12.49 -16.95
C SER A 55 -2.63 -11.33 -17.95
N ASN A 56 -2.46 -10.09 -17.48
CA ASN A 56 -2.55 -8.91 -18.34
C ASN A 56 -1.42 -8.86 -19.39
N ASN A 57 -0.21 -9.32 -19.03
CA ASN A 57 0.91 -9.39 -19.95
C ASN A 57 0.67 -10.46 -21.02
N GLU A 58 0.18 -11.65 -20.65
CA GLU A 58 -0.17 -12.70 -21.61
C GLU A 58 -1.22 -12.20 -22.61
N GLU A 59 -2.25 -11.50 -22.15
CA GLU A 59 -3.26 -10.86 -23.02
C GLU A 59 -2.65 -9.77 -23.92
N SER A 60 -1.77 -8.93 -23.38
CA SER A 60 -1.10 -7.88 -24.15
C SER A 60 -0.15 -8.45 -25.23
N GLN A 61 0.57 -9.53 -24.93
CA GLN A 61 1.39 -10.23 -25.92
C GLN A 61 0.52 -10.87 -27.01
N ALA A 62 -0.62 -11.46 -26.65
CA ALA A 62 -1.56 -12.04 -27.62
C ALA A 62 -2.15 -10.98 -28.58
N THR A 63 -2.27 -9.73 -28.13
CA THR A 63 -2.75 -8.60 -28.93
C THR A 63 -1.65 -7.84 -29.68
N GLY A 64 -0.40 -8.33 -29.64
CA GLY A 64 0.69 -7.84 -30.48
C GLY A 64 1.65 -6.85 -29.80
N ALA A 65 1.78 -6.88 -28.48
CA ALA A 65 2.84 -6.13 -27.80
C ALA A 65 4.22 -6.48 -28.37
N SER A 66 5.03 -5.45 -28.65
CA SER A 66 6.30 -5.59 -29.37
C SER A 66 7.51 -5.86 -28.47
N ALA A 67 7.34 -5.74 -27.16
CA ALA A 67 8.40 -5.97 -26.17
C ALA A 67 7.88 -6.82 -25.01
N PRO A 68 8.76 -7.57 -24.32
CA PRO A 68 8.38 -8.31 -23.13
C PRO A 68 7.96 -7.35 -22.00
N GLY A 69 6.95 -7.75 -21.24
CA GLY A 69 6.59 -7.05 -20.01
C GLY A 69 7.65 -7.17 -18.91
N GLU A 70 7.54 -6.31 -17.91
CA GLU A 70 8.38 -6.32 -16.72
C GLU A 70 7.51 -6.21 -15.47
N PHE A 71 7.87 -6.94 -14.42
CA PHE A 71 7.29 -6.80 -13.09
C PHE A 71 8.39 -6.73 -12.05
N THR A 72 8.42 -5.62 -11.31
CA THR A 72 9.28 -5.44 -10.14
C THR A 72 8.40 -5.11 -8.94
N GLN A 73 8.63 -5.78 -7.82
CA GLN A 73 7.98 -5.44 -6.55
C GLN A 73 9.03 -5.19 -5.47
N ARG A 74 8.81 -4.14 -4.67
CA ARG A 74 9.62 -3.80 -3.50
C ARG A 74 8.74 -3.75 -2.25
N ALA A 75 9.09 -4.53 -1.24
CA ALA A 75 8.45 -4.48 0.07
C ALA A 75 9.30 -3.67 1.07
N THR A 76 8.65 -2.91 1.95
CA THR A 76 9.24 -2.12 3.04
C THR A 76 8.36 -2.21 4.28
N VAL A 77 8.93 -2.06 5.49
CA VAL A 77 8.17 -2.00 6.74
C VAL A 77 8.25 -0.59 7.31
N PRO A 78 7.34 0.33 6.94
CA PRO A 78 7.37 1.70 7.44
C PRO A 78 6.97 1.82 8.92
N VAL A 79 6.22 0.86 9.47
CA VAL A 79 5.78 0.85 10.87
C VAL A 79 5.97 -0.53 11.46
N ASN A 80 6.61 -0.59 12.63
CA ASN A 80 6.79 -1.81 13.39
C ASN A 80 6.90 -1.48 14.89
N VAL A 81 5.76 -1.43 15.55
CA VAL A 81 5.62 -1.13 16.98
C VAL A 81 4.72 -2.19 17.63
N PRO A 82 4.73 -2.36 18.96
CA PRO A 82 3.75 -3.23 19.62
C PRO A 82 2.32 -2.81 19.24
N GLY A 83 1.47 -3.78 18.88
CA GLY A 83 0.10 -3.55 18.41
C GLY A 83 -0.03 -3.28 16.90
N LEU A 84 1.06 -3.00 16.17
CA LEU A 84 0.94 -2.62 14.76
C LEU A 84 2.20 -2.89 13.92
N THR A 85 2.01 -3.56 12.80
CA THR A 85 3.01 -3.68 11.73
C THR A 85 2.38 -3.27 10.40
N VAL A 86 3.09 -2.46 9.62
CA VAL A 86 2.69 -2.12 8.26
C VAL A 86 3.74 -2.65 7.31
N ILE A 87 3.33 -3.40 6.29
CA ILE A 87 4.16 -3.71 5.13
C ILE A 87 3.64 -2.90 3.95
N ARG A 88 4.53 -2.11 3.33
CA ARG A 88 4.24 -1.38 2.10
C ARG A 88 4.95 -2.02 0.92
N PHE A 89 4.17 -2.47 -0.04
CA PHE A 89 4.59 -2.93 -1.35
C PHE A 89 4.52 -1.78 -2.34
N GLN A 90 5.55 -1.66 -3.17
CA GLN A 90 5.56 -0.79 -4.33
C GLN A 90 5.87 -1.65 -5.54
N ASP A 91 4.93 -1.68 -6.48
CA ASP A 91 5.06 -2.41 -7.72
C ASP A 91 5.43 -1.43 -8.83
N ARG A 92 6.24 -1.91 -9.78
CA ARG A 92 6.50 -1.27 -11.06
C ARG A 92 6.25 -2.31 -12.14
N THR A 93 5.33 -2.02 -13.05
CA THR A 93 4.91 -2.95 -14.09
C THR A 93 5.02 -2.32 -15.47
N SER A 94 5.33 -3.14 -16.46
CA SER A 94 5.24 -2.80 -17.88
C SER A 94 4.64 -4.00 -18.60
N LEU A 95 3.84 -3.73 -19.62
CA LEU A 95 3.26 -4.74 -20.53
C LEU A 95 3.95 -4.69 -21.91
N GLY A 96 5.19 -4.19 -21.98
CA GLY A 96 5.93 -4.03 -23.24
C GLY A 96 5.72 -2.67 -23.93
N GLY A 97 5.14 -1.71 -23.21
CA GLY A 97 4.95 -0.33 -23.69
C GLY A 97 6.11 0.60 -23.33
N ALA A 98 6.08 1.83 -23.87
CA ALA A 98 7.11 2.85 -23.62
C ALA A 98 7.20 3.34 -22.17
N VAL A 99 6.18 3.06 -21.36
CA VAL A 99 6.02 3.58 -20.02
C VAL A 99 5.61 2.46 -19.06
N SER A 100 6.27 2.41 -17.90
CA SER A 100 5.86 1.55 -16.79
C SER A 100 4.83 2.27 -15.91
N ASP A 101 3.92 1.50 -15.33
CA ASP A 101 3.04 1.96 -14.26
C ASP A 101 3.63 1.60 -12.90
N SER A 102 3.29 2.39 -11.88
CA SER A 102 3.71 2.16 -10.50
C SER A 102 2.50 2.22 -9.56
N SER A 103 2.42 1.26 -8.65
CA SER A 103 1.35 1.20 -7.65
C SER A 103 1.89 0.95 -6.26
N VAL A 104 1.14 1.34 -5.23
CA VAL A 104 1.44 1.08 -3.83
C VAL A 104 0.30 0.32 -3.19
N ARG A 105 0.65 -0.71 -2.40
CA ARG A 105 -0.28 -1.40 -1.51
C ARG A 105 0.34 -1.49 -0.12
N ALA A 106 -0.45 -1.22 0.90
CA ALA A 106 -0.09 -1.49 2.28
C ALA A 106 -0.93 -2.65 2.82
N VAL A 107 -0.28 -3.49 3.64
CA VAL A 107 -0.92 -4.47 4.51
C VAL A 107 -0.67 -4.01 5.94
N VAL A 108 -1.75 -3.80 6.68
CA VAL A 108 -1.73 -3.28 8.05
C VAL A 108 -2.16 -4.42 8.97
N LEU A 109 -1.36 -4.71 9.99
CA LEU A 109 -1.54 -5.87 10.84
C LEU A 109 -1.44 -5.49 12.30
N ASP A 110 -2.39 -5.97 13.09
CA ASP A 110 -2.21 -6.07 14.53
C ASP A 110 -1.25 -7.23 14.80
N ASN A 111 -0.06 -6.93 15.33
CA ASN A 111 0.95 -7.95 15.63
C ASN A 111 0.76 -8.62 17.00
N THR A 112 -0.31 -8.30 17.73
CA THR A 112 -0.72 -8.99 18.96
C THR A 112 -1.74 -10.09 18.67
N THR A 113 -2.69 -9.84 17.76
CA THR A 113 -3.71 -10.82 17.33
C THR A 113 -3.33 -11.54 16.05
N GLY A 114 -2.49 -10.92 15.20
CA GLY A 114 -2.18 -11.39 13.86
C GLY A 114 -3.27 -11.05 12.83
N GLU A 115 -4.28 -10.27 13.20
CA GLU A 115 -5.38 -9.89 12.32
C GLU A 115 -5.02 -8.72 11.40
N GLU A 116 -5.51 -8.78 10.16
CA GLU A 116 -5.37 -7.69 9.20
C GLU A 116 -6.35 -6.57 9.54
N ILE A 117 -5.81 -5.36 9.68
CA ILE A 117 -6.59 -4.15 9.90
C ILE A 117 -6.87 -3.54 8.51
N THR A 118 -8.11 -3.63 8.04
CA THR A 118 -8.49 -3.10 6.72
C THR A 118 -8.72 -1.59 6.77
N LEU A 119 -8.62 -0.93 5.62
CA LEU A 119 -9.00 0.49 5.51
C LEU A 119 -10.45 0.71 5.96
N ASP A 120 -11.37 -0.12 5.49
CA ASP A 120 -12.78 -0.02 5.89
C ASP A 120 -12.98 -0.23 7.39
N GLY A 121 -12.22 -1.13 8.01
CA GLY A 121 -12.20 -1.33 9.47
C GLY A 121 -11.74 -0.07 10.20
N MET A 122 -10.63 0.53 9.77
CA MET A 122 -10.13 1.79 10.32
C MET A 122 -11.16 2.92 10.17
N LEU A 123 -11.74 3.09 8.99
CA LEU A 123 -12.74 4.13 8.72
C LEU A 123 -14.01 3.92 9.57
N ALA A 124 -14.46 2.67 9.72
CA ALA A 124 -15.63 2.34 10.52
C ALA A 124 -15.43 2.65 12.01
N GLU A 125 -14.22 2.42 12.52
CA GLU A 125 -13.85 2.76 13.90
C GLU A 125 -13.74 4.27 14.12
N MET A 126 -13.04 5.00 13.23
CA MET A 126 -13.00 6.46 13.26
C MET A 126 -14.41 7.09 13.23
N GLN A 127 -15.32 6.50 12.46
CA GLN A 127 -16.71 6.94 12.36
C GLN A 127 -17.51 6.65 13.64
N ARG A 128 -17.18 5.57 14.36
CA ARG A 128 -17.85 5.16 15.61
C ARG A 128 -17.49 6.08 16.77
N ASP A 129 -16.21 6.44 16.90
CA ASP A 129 -15.69 7.14 18.08
C ASP A 129 -15.88 8.67 18.02
N GLY A 130 -16.96 9.10 17.36
CA GLY A 130 -17.50 10.45 17.53
C GLY A 130 -16.81 11.55 16.71
N GLY A 131 -16.07 11.21 15.64
CA GLY A 131 -15.60 12.21 14.69
C GLY A 131 -16.78 13.07 14.15
N PRO A 132 -16.80 14.40 14.38
CA PRO A 132 -17.97 15.21 14.06
C PRO A 132 -18.13 15.37 12.55
N ARG A 133 -19.20 14.81 11.95
CA ARG A 133 -19.58 15.03 10.53
C ARG A 133 -18.38 14.91 9.57
N TRP A 134 -17.55 13.91 9.82
CA TRP A 134 -16.34 13.67 9.06
C TRP A 134 -16.70 13.16 7.67
N TYR A 135 -16.17 13.82 6.64
CA TYR A 135 -16.29 13.39 5.25
C TYR A 135 -14.90 13.05 4.75
N PHE A 136 -14.55 11.76 4.82
CA PHE A 136 -13.21 11.26 4.59
C PHE A 136 -12.62 11.75 3.26
N GLU A 137 -13.39 11.70 2.18
CA GLU A 137 -12.95 12.11 0.85
C GLU A 137 -12.65 13.61 0.78
N ARG A 138 -13.34 14.45 1.56
CA ARG A 138 -12.99 15.89 1.67
C ARG A 138 -11.66 16.07 2.39
N GLU A 139 -11.41 15.32 3.46
CA GLU A 139 -10.13 15.43 4.18
C GLU A 139 -8.96 14.85 3.39
N LEU A 140 -9.18 13.79 2.60
CA LEU A 140 -8.22 13.30 1.61
C LEU A 140 -7.82 14.41 0.63
N ARG A 141 -8.81 15.03 -0.03
CA ARG A 141 -8.57 16.11 -1.00
C ARG A 141 -7.86 17.32 -0.38
N ARG A 142 -8.23 17.70 0.85
CA ARG A 142 -7.57 18.81 1.58
C ARG A 142 -6.12 18.51 1.94
N ALA A 143 -5.77 17.24 2.11
CA ALA A 143 -4.40 16.83 2.45
C ALA A 143 -3.48 16.72 1.21
N VAL A 144 -4.01 16.62 -0.02
CA VAL A 144 -3.21 16.49 -1.26
C VAL A 144 -2.09 17.52 -1.41
N PRO A 145 -2.27 18.82 -1.11
CA PRO A 145 -1.20 19.82 -1.20
C PRO A 145 0.02 19.49 -0.34
N SER A 146 -0.17 18.77 0.77
CA SER A 146 0.94 18.37 1.66
C SER A 146 1.90 17.36 1.01
N SER A 147 1.53 16.77 -0.14
CA SER A 147 2.43 15.92 -0.93
C SER A 147 3.65 16.67 -1.47
N GLY A 148 3.56 18.00 -1.62
CA GLY A 148 4.57 18.81 -2.30
C GLY A 148 4.73 18.49 -3.80
N ASN A 149 3.83 17.68 -4.37
CA ASN A 149 3.88 17.29 -5.77
C ASN A 149 3.18 18.36 -6.64
N PRO A 150 3.86 19.00 -7.60
CA PRO A 150 3.27 20.06 -8.41
C PRO A 150 2.16 19.57 -9.35
N TYR A 151 2.08 18.25 -9.58
CA TYR A 151 1.03 17.62 -10.38
C TYR A 151 -0.12 17.06 -9.54
N ALA A 152 -0.11 17.30 -8.23
CA ALA A 152 -1.16 16.91 -7.31
C ALA A 152 -1.73 18.15 -6.61
N SER A 153 -2.89 18.62 -7.07
CA SER A 153 -3.62 19.75 -6.48
C SER A 153 -5.03 19.32 -6.04
N PRO A 154 -5.68 20.07 -5.13
CA PRO A 154 -7.06 19.78 -4.72
C PRO A 154 -8.05 19.78 -5.89
N GLU A 155 -7.84 20.64 -6.88
CA GLU A 155 -8.66 20.73 -8.10
C GLU A 155 -8.54 19.47 -8.95
N LEU A 156 -7.34 18.88 -9.02
CA LEU A 156 -7.09 17.63 -9.72
C LEU A 156 -7.57 16.41 -8.92
N ALA A 157 -7.77 16.56 -7.62
CA ALA A 157 -8.19 15.49 -6.72
C ALA A 157 -9.72 15.38 -6.55
N GLN A 158 -10.54 16.12 -7.29
CA GLN A 158 -12.00 16.13 -7.09
C GLN A 158 -12.64 14.74 -7.14
N GLY A 159 -12.15 13.87 -8.03
CA GLY A 159 -12.61 12.48 -8.17
C GLY A 159 -11.95 11.49 -7.21
N LEU A 160 -11.02 11.91 -6.34
CA LEU A 160 -10.32 11.01 -5.42
C LEU A 160 -11.28 10.42 -4.39
N THR A 161 -11.40 9.10 -4.38
CA THR A 161 -12.17 8.35 -3.37
C THR A 161 -11.30 7.38 -2.57
N ARG A 162 -11.89 6.71 -1.59
CA ARG A 162 -11.20 5.72 -0.75
C ARG A 162 -10.79 4.45 -1.52
N GLU A 163 -11.45 4.17 -2.64
CA GLU A 163 -11.16 3.03 -3.51
C GLU A 163 -9.93 3.28 -4.39
N ASP A 164 -9.48 4.53 -4.51
CA ASP A 164 -8.34 4.94 -5.33
C ASP A 164 -7.01 4.95 -4.57
N ILE A 165 -7.04 4.64 -3.27
CA ILE A 165 -5.90 4.82 -2.39
C ILE A 165 -5.45 3.52 -1.74
N SER A 166 -4.16 3.48 -1.42
CA SER A 166 -3.66 2.65 -0.35
C SER A 166 -3.33 3.53 0.85
N ALA A 167 -3.82 3.15 2.03
CA ALA A 167 -3.62 3.92 3.24
C ALA A 167 -3.16 3.04 4.41
N TRP A 168 -2.35 3.62 5.30
CA TRP A 168 -1.87 2.94 6.48
C TRP A 168 -1.61 3.94 7.62
N PRO A 169 -1.81 3.53 8.88
CA PRO A 169 -1.57 4.38 10.03
C PRO A 169 -0.07 4.65 10.21
N THR A 170 0.26 5.87 10.62
CA THR A 170 1.60 6.28 11.06
C THR A 170 1.46 7.16 12.31
N GLN A 171 2.56 7.40 13.03
CA GLN A 171 2.53 8.26 14.21
C GLN A 171 1.97 9.67 13.93
N LYS A 172 2.14 10.21 12.72
CA LYS A 172 1.71 11.57 12.37
C LYS A 172 0.27 11.65 11.85
N GLY A 173 -0.31 10.53 11.44
CA GLY A 173 -1.57 10.52 10.70
C GLY A 173 -1.74 9.27 9.84
N LEU A 174 -2.82 9.26 9.07
CA LEU A 174 -3.04 8.27 8.02
C LEU A 174 -2.17 8.63 6.81
N ALA A 175 -1.16 7.82 6.53
CA ALA A 175 -0.39 7.94 5.30
C ALA A 175 -1.23 7.39 4.14
N VAL A 176 -1.22 8.11 3.02
CA VAL A 176 -2.01 7.80 1.83
C VAL A 176 -1.09 7.78 0.63
N ALA A 177 -1.28 6.79 -0.25
CA ALA A 177 -0.65 6.70 -1.55
C ALA A 177 -1.73 6.54 -2.63
N VAL A 178 -1.60 7.31 -3.70
CA VAL A 178 -2.41 7.22 -4.91
C VAL A 178 -1.54 6.66 -6.02
N ASP A 179 -2.02 5.59 -6.66
CA ASP A 179 -1.33 4.94 -7.76
C ASP A 179 -1.11 5.88 -8.95
N GLN A 180 -0.03 5.64 -9.69
CA GLN A 180 0.27 6.40 -10.89
C GLN A 180 -0.88 6.28 -11.90
N ARG A 181 -1.29 7.40 -12.53
CA ARG A 181 -2.41 7.46 -13.50
C ARG A 181 -3.79 7.08 -12.96
N ARG A 182 -3.92 6.82 -11.65
CA ARG A 182 -5.23 6.49 -11.07
C ARG A 182 -6.15 7.71 -11.03
N VAL A 183 -5.64 8.80 -10.45
CA VAL A 183 -6.35 10.08 -10.33
C VAL A 183 -5.55 11.21 -10.97
N PHE A 184 -4.25 11.22 -10.74
CA PHE A 184 -3.33 12.25 -11.26
C PHE A 184 -2.69 11.83 -12.58
N VAL A 185 -2.18 12.81 -13.33
CA VAL A 185 -1.46 12.57 -14.59
C VAL A 185 -0.23 11.67 -14.38
N GLY A 186 0.16 10.92 -15.41
CA GLY A 186 1.27 9.96 -15.28
C GLY A 186 2.61 10.56 -14.87
N ALA A 187 2.85 11.85 -15.18
CA ALA A 187 4.04 12.59 -14.76
C ALA A 187 4.11 12.82 -13.24
N ALA A 188 2.97 12.75 -12.54
CA ALA A 188 2.92 12.86 -11.08
C ALA A 188 3.60 11.68 -10.37
N GLY A 189 3.73 10.52 -11.04
CA GLY A 189 4.15 9.28 -10.40
C GLY A 189 3.14 8.81 -9.36
N ILE A 190 3.62 8.10 -8.33
CA ILE A 190 2.84 7.82 -7.12
C ILE A 190 2.78 9.10 -6.29
N VAL A 191 1.57 9.52 -5.91
CA VAL A 191 1.37 10.68 -5.05
C VAL A 191 1.17 10.21 -3.62
N THR A 192 2.04 10.64 -2.70
CA THR A 192 1.94 10.30 -1.27
C THR A 192 1.72 11.54 -0.42
N PHE A 193 0.83 11.45 0.55
CA PHE A 193 0.58 12.51 1.53
C PHE A 193 0.12 11.92 2.87
N THR A 194 -0.05 12.77 3.88
CA THR A 194 -0.52 12.34 5.21
C THR A 194 -1.72 13.17 5.62
N VAL A 195 -2.80 12.49 6.03
CA VAL A 195 -3.94 13.15 6.68
C VAL A 195 -3.72 13.11 8.19
N PRO A 196 -3.58 14.26 8.87
CA PRO A 196 -3.27 14.28 10.31
C PRO A 196 -4.38 13.65 11.16
N TRP A 197 -4.01 12.97 12.25
CA TRP A 197 -4.99 12.38 13.17
C TRP A 197 -5.98 13.40 13.72
N SER A 198 -5.53 14.62 14.02
CA SER A 198 -6.38 15.71 14.52
C SER A 198 -7.53 16.12 13.57
N VAL A 199 -7.48 15.69 12.31
CA VAL A 199 -8.53 15.91 11.31
C VAL A 199 -9.46 14.70 11.18
N LEU A 200 -8.92 13.51 11.40
CA LEU A 200 -9.64 12.24 11.23
C LEU A 200 -10.36 11.79 12.51
N VAL A 201 -9.89 12.26 13.66
CA VAL A 201 -10.19 11.69 14.96
C VAL A 201 -10.58 12.80 15.92
N GLY A 202 -11.68 12.58 16.66
CA GLY A 202 -12.10 13.50 17.71
C GLY A 202 -11.12 13.54 18.89
N PRO A 203 -11.01 14.66 19.62
CA PRO A 203 -10.17 14.72 20.82
C PRO A 203 -10.56 13.63 21.84
N GLY A 204 -9.59 12.84 22.29
CA GLY A 204 -9.79 11.79 23.29
C GLY A 204 -10.48 10.53 22.77
N ALA A 205 -10.65 10.36 21.45
CA ALA A 205 -11.08 9.09 20.88
C ALA A 205 -9.99 8.03 21.01
N ASP A 206 -10.37 6.85 21.48
CA ASP A 206 -9.51 5.71 21.69
C ASP A 206 -9.70 4.70 20.56
N MET A 207 -8.76 4.66 19.60
CA MET A 207 -8.83 3.75 18.46
C MET A 207 -7.86 2.59 18.66
N SER A 208 -8.40 1.38 18.60
CA SER A 208 -7.68 0.11 18.76
C SER A 208 -6.56 -0.10 17.74
N PHE A 209 -6.68 0.43 16.51
CA PHE A 209 -5.62 0.31 15.51
C PHE A 209 -4.48 1.33 15.67
N ILE A 210 -4.63 2.35 16.53
CA ILE A 210 -3.54 3.29 16.80
C ILE A 210 -2.78 2.78 18.04
N PRO A 211 -1.50 2.43 17.91
CA PRO A 211 -0.73 1.86 19.02
C PRO A 211 -0.55 2.83 20.19
N ASP A 212 -0.74 2.36 21.42
CA ASP A 212 -0.39 3.08 22.65
C ASP A 212 1.05 3.63 22.62
N ALA A 213 1.95 2.94 21.93
CA ALA A 213 3.34 3.34 21.74
C ALA A 213 3.51 4.72 21.07
N TRP A 214 2.46 5.27 20.43
CA TRP A 214 2.48 6.60 19.85
C TRP A 214 2.07 7.71 20.82
N GLY A 215 1.49 7.35 21.98
CA GLY A 215 0.99 8.27 22.99
C GLY A 215 -0.28 8.96 22.50
N HIS A 216 -1.44 8.52 23.02
CA HIS A 216 -2.74 9.18 22.81
C HIS A 216 -3.10 10.05 24.01
#